data_AF-A0A0M3AGT0-F1
#
_entry.id   AF-A0A0M3AGT0-F1
#
_cell.length_a   1.000
_cell.length_b   1.000
_cell.length_c   1.000
_cell.angle_alpha   90.00
_cell.angle_beta   90.00
_cell.angle_gamma   90.00
#
_symmetry.space_group_name_H-M   'P 1'
#
loop_
_entity.id
_entity.type
_entity.pdbx_description
1 polymer ?
#
loop_
_entity_poly.entity_id
_entity_poly.type
_entity_poly.pdbx_seq_one_letter_code
_entity_poly.pdbx_strand_id
1 'polypeptide(L)' 'MNIIPKGTQFIHHSKDGGENYYKQENGALMHWSNEVWKISCIPELKVMQENGFKLTYIN' A
#
# COMPACT_ATOMS: atom_id res chain seq x y z
N MET A 1 -0.96 -10.33 11.83
CA MET A 1 -1.87 -9.99 10.71
C MET A 1 -2.03 -8.47 10.75
N ASN A 2 -1.47 -7.76 9.77
CA ASN A 2 -1.47 -6.29 9.78
C ASN A 2 -2.91 -5.83 9.55
N ILE A 3 -3.48 -5.06 10.48
CA ILE A 3 -4.88 -4.63 10.40
C ILE A 3 -4.97 -3.57 9.30
N ILE A 4 -5.52 -3.96 8.14
CA ILE A 4 -5.84 -3.04 7.05
C ILE A 4 -7.20 -2.39 7.37
N PRO A 5 -7.33 -1.06 7.34
CA PRO A 5 -8.61 -0.40 7.58
C PRO A 5 -9.70 -0.85 6.59
N LYS A 6 -10.92 -0.98 7.09
CA LYS A 6 -12.11 -1.16 6.24
C LYS A 6 -12.26 0.04 5.29
N GLY A 7 -12.72 -0.20 4.06
CA GLY A 7 -12.78 0.82 3.00
C GLY A 7 -11.51 0.92 2.14
N THR A 8 -10.55 0.01 2.34
CA THR A 8 -9.36 -0.07 1.48
C THR A 8 -9.72 -0.70 0.14
N GLN A 9 -9.46 0.02 -0.96
CA GLN A 9 -9.76 -0.47 -2.31
C GLN A 9 -8.62 -1.28 -2.94
N PHE A 10 -7.38 -1.04 -2.51
CA PHE A 10 -6.17 -1.57 -3.17
C PHE A 10 -5.06 -1.83 -2.17
N ILE A 11 -4.33 -2.93 -2.34
CA ILE A 11 -3.07 -3.20 -1.64
C ILE A 11 -1.96 -3.46 -2.65
N HIS A 12 -0.78 -2.88 -2.43
CA HIS A 12 0.42 -3.17 -3.18
C HIS A 12 1.42 -3.93 -2.32
N HIS A 13 1.99 -4.98 -2.90
CA HIS A 13 3.05 -5.77 -2.30
C HIS A 13 4.35 -5.45 -3.02
N SER A 14 5.41 -5.16 -2.27
CA SER A 14 6.74 -5.04 -2.88
C SER A 14 7.14 -6.36 -3.52
N LYS A 15 7.98 -6.27 -4.55
CA LYS A 15 8.48 -7.42 -5.30
C LYS A 15 9.16 -8.46 -4.38
N ASP A 16 9.79 -7.99 -3.31
CA ASP A 16 10.50 -8.82 -2.33
C ASP A 16 9.62 -9.26 -1.14
N GLY A 17 8.31 -8.97 -1.18
CA GLY A 17 7.31 -9.44 -0.23
C GLY A 17 7.39 -8.82 1.18
N GLY A 18 8.35 -7.91 1.42
CA GLY A 18 8.58 -7.32 2.73
C GLY A 18 7.71 -6.10 3.05
N GLU A 19 7.18 -5.42 2.04
CA GLU A 19 6.46 -4.16 2.24
C GLU A 19 5.04 -4.24 1.70
N ASN A 20 4.10 -3.72 2.49
CA ASN A 20 2.69 -3.63 2.14
C ASN A 20 2.27 -2.18 2.12
N TYR A 21 1.50 -1.81 1.09
CA TYR A 21 0.99 -0.46 0.93
C TYR A 21 -0.50 -0.50 0.63
N TYR A 22 -1.26 0.50 1.05
CA TYR A 22 -2.66 0.64 0.65
C TYR A 22 -3.04 2.09 0.40
N LYS A 23 -4.08 2.31 -0.39
CA LYS A 23 -4.62 3.65 -0.67
C LYS A 23 -5.90 3.89 0.15
N GLN A 24 -5.92 4.99 0.90
CA GLN A 24 -7.11 5.49 1.58
C GLN A 24 -8.09 6.15 0.60
N GLU A 25 -9.37 6.24 0.98
CA GLU A 25 -10.42 6.88 0.17
C GLU A 25 -10.13 8.36 -0.14
N ASN A 26 -9.45 9.06 0.78
CA ASN A 26 -9.00 10.44 0.58
C ASN A 26 -7.83 10.58 -0.41
N GLY A 27 -7.34 9.47 -0.96
CA GLY A 27 -6.23 9.44 -1.92
C GLY A 27 -4.85 9.21 -1.30
N ALA A 28 -4.71 9.25 0.03
CA ALA A 28 -3.43 9.08 0.70
C ALA A 28 -2.91 7.64 0.57
N LEU A 29 -1.64 7.50 0.21
CA LEU A 29 -0.94 6.22 0.17
C LEU A 29 -0.29 5.94 1.52
N MET A 30 -0.54 4.76 2.05
CA MET A 30 -0.03 4.31 3.34
C MET A 30 0.91 3.13 3.15
N HIS A 31 1.97 3.06 3.95
CA HIS A 31 2.99 2.02 3.96
C HIS A 31 3.06 1.38 5.36
N TRP A 32 3.09 0.05 5.43
CA TRP A 32 3.32 -0.69 6.66
C TRP A 32 4.81 -0.79 6.96
N SER A 33 5.26 -0.09 7.99
CA SER A 33 6.66 -0.09 8.40
C SER A 33 6.75 0.04 9.92
N ASN A 34 7.64 -0.74 10.55
CA ASN A 34 7.82 -0.75 12.01
C ASN A 34 6.50 -0.97 12.76
N GLU A 35 5.69 -1.93 12.29
CA GLU A 35 4.41 -2.30 12.89
C GLU A 35 3.36 -1.18 12.94
N VAL A 36 3.52 -0.13 12.14
CA VAL A 36 2.57 0.97 12.02
C VAL A 36 2.35 1.37 10.57
N TRP A 37 1.15 1.87 10.28
CA TRP A 37 0.85 2.50 8.99
C TRP A 37 1.34 3.95 8.98
N LYS A 38 2.18 4.29 8.01
CA LYS A 38 2.71 5.64 7.81
C LYS A 38 2.34 6.15 6.43
N ILE A 39 2.29 7.47 6.25
CA ILE A 39 2.16 8.06 4.92
C ILE A 39 3.39 7.63 4.10
N SER A 40 3.14 7.11 2.91
CA SER A 40 4.17 6.66 1.99
C SER A 40 4.94 7.85 1.43
N CYS A 41 6.26 7.68 1.25
CA CYS A 41 7.09 8.63 0.49
C CYS A 41 6.89 8.50 -1.02
N ILE A 42 6.22 7.45 -1.50
CA ILE A 42 5.88 7.28 -2.91
C ILE A 42 4.60 8.10 -3.17
N PRO A 43 4.65 9.13 -4.03
CA PRO A 43 3.56 10.10 -4.14
C PRO A 43 2.34 9.55 -4.87
N GLU A 44 2.51 8.55 -5.74
CA GLU A 44 1.45 8.07 -6.62
C GLU A 44 1.50 6.55 -6.84
N LEU A 45 0.33 5.96 -7.05
CA LEU A 45 0.19 4.54 -7.40
C LEU A 45 0.95 4.16 -8.67
N LYS A 46 1.01 5.07 -9.65
CA LYS A 46 1.71 4.83 -10.91
C LYS A 46 3.20 4.56 -10.68
N VAL A 47 3.83 5.33 -9.78
CA VAL A 47 5.24 5.15 -9.42
C VAL A 47 5.46 3.78 -8.75
N MET A 48 4.49 3.26 -8.00
CA MET A 48 4.59 1.91 -7.45
C MET A 48 4.61 0.84 -8.54
N GLN A 49 3.74 0.95 -9.55
CA GLN A 49 3.70 0.01 -10.66
C GLN A 49 5.01 0.05 -11.47
N GLU A 50 5.55 1.24 -11.72
CA GLU A 50 6.84 1.44 -12.39
C GLU A 50 8.01 0.80 -11.61
N ASN A 51 7.91 0.74 -10.27
CA ASN A 51 8.89 0.10 -9.40
C ASN A 51 8.61 -1.41 -9.15
N GLY A 52 7.71 -2.02 -9.92
CA GLY A 52 7.48 -3.47 -9.90
C GLY A 52 6.62 -3.97 -8.75
N PHE A 53 5.85 -3.09 -8.10
CA PHE A 53 4.86 -3.49 -7.10
C PHE A 53 3.68 -4.22 -7.75
N LYS A 54 3.19 -5.27 -7.08
CA LYS A 54 2.01 -6.00 -7.52
C LYS A 54 0.77 -5.50 -6.80
N LEU A 55 -0.27 -5.21 -7.57
CA LEU A 55 -1.55 -4.77 -7.07
C LEU A 55 -2.46 -5.99 -6.75
N THR A 56 -3.03 -5.98 -5.56
CA THR A 56 -4.04 -6.93 -5.09
C THR A 56 -5.29 -6.17 -4.70
N TYR A 57 -6.45 -6.67 -5.15
CA TYR A 57 -7.76 -6.16 -4.76
C TYR A 57 -8.27 -6.96 -3.57
N ILE A 58 -8.76 -6.27 -2.55
CA ILE A 58 -9.42 -6.90 -1.40
C ILE A 58 -10.87 -6.46 -1.45
N ASN A 59 -11.75 -7.44 -1.68
CA ASN A 59 -13.21 -7.27 -1.59
C ASN A 59 -13.67 -7.35 -0.13
#